data_AF-A0A2S0L7A7-F1
#
_entry.id   AF-A0A2S0L7A7-F1
#
_cell.length_a   1.000
_cell.length_b   1.000
_cell.length_c   1.000
_cell.angle_alpha   90.00
_cell.angle_beta   90.00
_cell.angle_gamma   90.00
#
_symmetry.space_group_name_H-M   'P 1'
#
loop_
_entity.id
_entity.type
_entity.pdbx_description
1 polymer ?
#
loop_
_entity_poly.entity_id
_entity_poly.type
_entity_poly.pdbx_seq_one_letter_code
_entity_poly.pdbx_strand_id
1 'polypeptide(L)'
;MKRIITLVLLMFTYLASAQTVIKCAPSINLNDRPLWVVNNIVLTDEKVSEIVEKALKPDDVESITVLKEAEATAIYGNSARNGAVIITLKKNQSNNVAAEKESLSVTGASLAAHPLVIVDGKEIPNADEAAQFMKKLLPENIQSVTVLKDPAALAKYGDKGKNGVLFINLKK
;
A
#
# COMPACT_ATOMS: atom_id res chain seq x y z
N MET A 1 43.28 -65.92 -25.75
CA MET A 1 43.05 -64.56 -26.29
C MET A 1 41.68 -63.97 -25.91
N LYS A 2 40.57 -64.73 -25.93
CA LYS A 2 39.21 -64.18 -25.66
C LYS A 2 38.99 -63.63 -24.24
N ARG A 3 39.58 -64.22 -23.19
CA ARG A 3 39.38 -63.79 -21.78
C ARG A 3 40.03 -62.44 -21.42
N ILE A 4 41.12 -62.07 -22.09
CA ILE A 4 41.82 -60.80 -21.86
C ILE A 4 41.05 -59.64 -22.50
N ILE A 5 40.47 -59.85 -23.69
CA ILE A 5 39.64 -58.85 -24.37
C ILE A 5 38.37 -58.53 -23.56
N THR A 6 37.73 -59.55 -22.98
CA THR A 6 36.53 -59.34 -22.14
C THR A 6 36.83 -58.54 -20.87
N LEU A 7 37.98 -58.77 -20.23
CA LEU A 7 38.37 -58.07 -19.00
C LEU A 7 38.73 -56.61 -19.27
N VAL A 8 39.40 -56.34 -20.40
CA VAL A 8 39.70 -54.97 -20.84
C VAL A 8 38.42 -54.22 -21.21
N LEU A 9 37.47 -54.88 -21.88
CA LEU A 9 36.17 -54.28 -22.20
C LEU A 9 35.37 -53.93 -20.94
N LEU A 10 35.38 -54.81 -19.94
CA LEU A 10 34.65 -54.62 -18.68
C LEU A 10 35.27 -53.49 -17.83
N MET A 11 36.60 -53.35 -17.83
CA MET A 11 37.30 -52.21 -17.23
C MET A 11 37.01 -50.88 -17.94
N PHE A 12 36.91 -50.89 -19.28
CA PHE A 12 36.59 -49.68 -20.04
C PHE A 12 35.14 -49.21 -19.80
N THR A 13 34.20 -50.15 -19.66
CA THR A 13 32.81 -49.81 -19.29
C THR A 13 32.66 -49.31 -17.85
N TYR A 14 33.57 -49.70 -16.94
CA TYR A 14 33.53 -49.29 -15.54
C TYR A 14 34.00 -47.83 -15.34
N LEU A 15 34.83 -47.31 -16.24
CA LEU A 15 35.29 -45.91 -16.19
C LEU A 15 34.24 -44.88 -16.65
N ALA A 16 33.16 -45.32 -17.30
CA ALA A 16 32.14 -44.46 -17.88
C ALA A 16 30.93 -44.20 -16.96
N SER A 17 30.91 -44.79 -15.75
CA SER A 17 29.80 -44.67 -14.81
C SER A 17 30.21 -43.90 -13.56
N ALA A 18 30.16 -42.57 -13.63
CA ALA A 18 29.87 -41.64 -12.52
C ALA A 18 30.37 -40.22 -12.86
N GLN A 19 29.64 -39.51 -13.72
CA GLN A 19 29.62 -38.06 -13.68
C GLN A 19 28.19 -37.65 -13.31
N THR A 20 27.89 -37.70 -12.01
CA THR A 20 26.72 -37.02 -11.47
C THR A 20 26.94 -35.53 -11.65
N VAL A 21 26.37 -34.97 -12.72
CA VAL A 21 26.30 -33.53 -12.92
C VAL A 21 25.42 -32.98 -11.81
N ILE A 22 26.03 -32.31 -10.84
CA ILE A 22 25.29 -31.46 -9.91
C ILE A 22 24.76 -30.31 -10.77
N LYS A 23 23.45 -30.32 -11.03
CA LYS A 23 22.78 -29.15 -11.61
C LYS A 23 22.84 -28.05 -10.55
N CYS A 24 23.86 -27.22 -10.60
CA CYS A 24 23.83 -25.95 -9.89
C CYS A 24 22.64 -25.16 -10.43
N ALA A 25 21.82 -24.62 -9.51
CA ALA A 25 20.71 -23.76 -9.86
C ALA A 25 21.21 -22.59 -10.74
N PRO A 26 20.41 -22.10 -11.70
CA PRO A 26 20.80 -20.96 -12.52
C PRO A 26 21.20 -19.78 -11.62
N SER A 27 22.27 -19.09 -12.00
CA SER A 27 22.74 -17.88 -11.34
C SER A 27 21.58 -16.90 -11.19
N ILE A 28 21.23 -16.55 -9.96
CA ILE A 28 20.22 -15.54 -9.66
C ILE A 28 20.81 -14.20 -10.11
N ASN A 29 20.42 -13.66 -11.26
CA ASN A 29 20.77 -12.27 -11.54
C ASN A 29 20.10 -11.41 -10.46
N LEU A 30 20.79 -10.39 -9.95
CA LEU A 30 20.18 -9.44 -9.01
C LEU A 30 18.95 -8.71 -9.60
N ASN A 31 18.81 -8.75 -10.94
CA ASN A 31 17.68 -8.21 -11.69
C ASN A 31 16.53 -9.22 -11.90
N ASP A 32 16.72 -10.50 -11.53
CA ASP A 32 15.70 -11.56 -11.67
C ASP A 32 14.83 -11.67 -10.40
N ARG A 33 14.51 -10.54 -9.78
CA ARG A 33 13.63 -10.51 -8.60
C ARG A 33 12.17 -10.70 -9.05
N PRO A 34 11.38 -11.47 -8.30
CA PRO A 34 9.95 -11.55 -8.54
C PRO A 34 9.27 -10.22 -8.20
N LEU A 35 8.11 -9.98 -8.81
CA LEU A 35 7.26 -8.85 -8.44
C LEU A 35 6.63 -9.10 -7.06
N TRP A 36 6.79 -8.16 -6.13
CA TRP A 36 6.14 -8.26 -4.82
C TRP A 36 4.79 -7.56 -4.85
N VAL A 37 3.76 -8.24 -4.32
CA VAL A 37 2.40 -7.72 -4.23
C VAL A 37 1.92 -7.90 -2.80
N VAL A 38 1.55 -6.82 -2.11
CA VAL A 38 1.03 -6.88 -0.74
C VAL A 38 -0.38 -6.30 -0.72
N ASN A 39 -1.36 -7.08 -0.27
CA ASN A 39 -2.78 -6.67 -0.23
C ASN A 39 -3.26 -6.06 -1.56
N ASN A 40 -2.93 -6.73 -2.68
CA ASN A 40 -3.23 -6.29 -4.05
C ASN A 40 -2.51 -5.02 -4.52
N ILE A 41 -1.58 -4.47 -3.74
CA ILE A 41 -0.74 -3.33 -4.12
C ILE A 41 0.57 -3.87 -4.70
N VAL A 42 0.89 -3.47 -5.92
CA VAL A 42 2.12 -3.86 -6.61
C VAL A 42 3.27 -2.96 -6.15
N LEU A 43 4.37 -3.58 -5.72
CA LEU A 43 5.58 -2.87 -5.30
C LEU A 43 6.60 -2.89 -6.45
N THR A 44 6.64 -1.81 -7.23
CA THR A 44 7.58 -1.65 -8.35
C THR A 44 8.89 -0.97 -7.94
N ASP A 45 8.86 -0.16 -6.89
CA ASP A 45 10.02 0.57 -6.40
C ASP A 45 10.87 -0.30 -5.47
N GLU A 46 12.14 -0.50 -5.82
CA GLU A 46 13.10 -1.30 -5.06
C GLU A 46 13.20 -0.86 -3.58
N LYS A 47 13.22 0.46 -3.35
CA LYS A 47 13.23 1.02 -1.99
C LYS A 47 11.97 0.69 -1.20
N VAL A 48 10.82 0.66 -1.87
CA VAL A 48 9.53 0.37 -1.24
C VAL A 48 9.45 -1.12 -0.91
N SER A 49 9.92 -1.99 -1.80
CA SER A 49 10.01 -3.43 -1.54
C SER A 49 10.87 -3.73 -0.31
N GLU A 50 12.03 -3.10 -0.15
CA GLU A 50 12.86 -3.29 1.05
C GLU A 50 12.21 -2.81 2.34
N ILE A 51 11.54 -1.65 2.29
CA ILE A 51 10.85 -1.09 3.47
C ILE A 51 9.74 -2.04 3.89
N VAL A 52 8.98 -2.57 2.92
CA VAL A 52 7.90 -3.50 3.18
C VAL A 52 8.43 -4.83 3.70
N GLU A 53 9.48 -5.40 3.10
CA GLU A 53 10.12 -6.63 3.59
C GLU A 53 10.63 -6.51 5.04
N LYS A 54 11.25 -5.36 5.39
CA LYS A 54 11.77 -5.11 6.75
C LYS A 54 10.65 -4.82 7.75
N ALA A 55 9.56 -4.20 7.31
CA ALA A 55 8.41 -3.87 8.15
C ALA A 55 7.43 -5.02 8.31
N LEU A 56 7.45 -6.01 7.40
CA LEU A 56 6.58 -7.18 7.45
C LEU A 56 7.00 -8.06 8.63
N LYS A 57 6.10 -8.19 9.61
CA LYS A 57 6.26 -9.21 10.66
C LYS A 57 5.62 -10.51 10.19
N PRO A 58 6.23 -11.67 10.49
CA PRO A 58 5.65 -12.97 10.13
C PRO A 58 4.27 -13.17 10.77
N ASP A 59 4.02 -12.57 11.93
CA ASP A 59 2.74 -12.68 12.64
C ASP A 59 1.57 -12.02 11.89
N ASP A 60 1.86 -10.99 11.09
CA ASP A 60 0.85 -10.22 10.35
C ASP A 60 0.53 -10.82 8.98
N VAL A 61 1.24 -11.86 8.54
CA VAL A 61 1.00 -12.52 7.25
C VAL A 61 -0.11 -13.56 7.37
N GLU A 62 -1.13 -13.46 6.53
CA GLU A 62 -2.23 -14.42 6.42
C GLU A 62 -1.87 -15.55 5.46
N SER A 63 -1.41 -15.19 4.26
CA SER A 63 -1.02 -16.16 3.25
C SER A 63 0.03 -15.58 2.31
N ILE A 64 0.92 -16.46 1.83
CA ILE A 64 1.90 -16.15 0.78
C ILE A 64 1.60 -17.08 -0.39
N THR A 65 1.34 -16.49 -1.55
CA THR A 65 1.10 -17.21 -2.80
C THR A 65 2.18 -16.83 -3.79
N VAL A 66 2.85 -17.83 -4.35
CA VAL A 66 3.88 -17.62 -5.37
C VAL A 66 3.29 -17.99 -6.72
N LEU A 67 3.17 -17.00 -7.61
CA LEU A 67 2.75 -17.19 -8.99
C LEU A 67 3.97 -17.37 -9.90
N LYS A 68 3.90 -18.40 -10.74
CA LYS A 68 4.92 -18.66 -11.77
C LYS A 68 4.76 -17.70 -12.94
N GLU A 69 5.83 -17.56 -13.73
CA GLU A 69 6.01 -16.59 -14.83
C GLU A 69 4.76 -16.44 -15.72
N ALA A 70 4.16 -17.55 -16.19
CA ALA A 70 2.99 -17.51 -17.07
C ALA A 70 1.74 -16.95 -16.39
N GLU A 71 1.46 -17.36 -15.15
CA GLU A 71 0.29 -16.93 -14.37
C GLU A 71 0.46 -15.49 -13.85
N ALA A 72 1.67 -15.16 -13.42
CA ALA A 72 2.01 -13.84 -12.92
C ALA A 72 1.96 -12.79 -14.04
N THR A 73 2.47 -13.12 -15.23
CA THR A 73 2.41 -12.23 -16.41
C THR A 73 0.97 -12.04 -16.89
N ALA A 74 0.10 -13.05 -16.75
CA ALA A 74 -1.32 -12.92 -17.12
C ALA A 74 -2.07 -11.91 -16.24
N ILE A 75 -1.69 -11.78 -14.97
CA ILE A 75 -2.38 -10.90 -14.00
C ILE A 75 -1.70 -9.52 -13.90
N TYR A 76 -0.37 -9.49 -13.83
CA TYR A 76 0.42 -8.28 -13.54
C TYR A 76 1.26 -7.80 -14.74
N GLY A 77 1.18 -8.47 -15.89
CA GLY A 77 1.86 -8.05 -17.12
C GLY A 77 3.38 -8.18 -17.08
N ASN A 78 4.05 -7.33 -17.87
CA ASN A 78 5.51 -7.37 -18.08
C ASN A 78 6.33 -7.21 -16.78
N SER A 79 5.75 -6.59 -15.75
CA SER A 79 6.40 -6.39 -14.45
C SER A 79 6.59 -7.69 -13.67
N ALA A 80 5.86 -8.76 -14.01
CA ALA A 80 5.96 -10.07 -13.38
C ALA A 80 6.58 -11.14 -14.29
N ARG A 81 7.46 -10.73 -15.22
CA ARG A 81 8.20 -11.65 -16.10
C ARG A 81 9.01 -12.69 -15.34
N ASN A 82 9.47 -12.35 -14.15
CA ASN A 82 10.26 -13.22 -13.27
C ASN A 82 9.39 -13.92 -12.20
N GLY A 83 8.06 -13.92 -12.37
CA GLY A 83 7.09 -14.38 -11.38
C GLY A 83 6.62 -13.29 -10.42
N ALA A 84 5.66 -13.63 -9.55
CA ALA A 84 5.15 -12.73 -8.53
C ALA A 84 4.97 -13.44 -7.19
N VAL A 85 5.29 -12.74 -6.10
CA VAL A 85 5.01 -13.17 -4.72
C VAL A 85 3.89 -12.29 -4.18
N ILE A 86 2.72 -12.89 -3.97
CA ILE A 86 1.55 -12.23 -3.41
C ILE A 86 1.50 -12.54 -1.92
N ILE A 87 1.43 -11.49 -1.13
CA ILE A 87 1.32 -11.53 0.32
C ILE A 87 0.00 -10.92 0.70
N THR A 88 -0.83 -11.71 1.35
CA THR A 88 -2.04 -11.26 1.99
C THR A 88 -1.72 -11.09 3.47
N LEU A 89 -1.92 -9.89 4.00
CA LEU A 89 -1.80 -9.61 5.42
C LEU A 89 -3.10 -9.94 6.14
N LYS A 90 -3.00 -10.45 7.37
CA LYS A 90 -4.14 -10.67 8.25
C LYS A 90 -4.85 -9.34 8.42
N LYS A 91 -6.16 -9.35 8.21
CA LYS A 91 -7.02 -8.27 8.70
C LYS A 91 -6.96 -8.33 10.21
N ASN A 92 -6.09 -7.51 10.79
CA ASN A 92 -6.04 -7.35 12.23
C ASN A 92 -7.38 -6.70 12.64
N GLN A 93 -8.29 -7.52 13.17
CA GLN A 93 -9.52 -7.06 13.85
C GLN A 93 -9.18 -6.43 15.22
N SER A 94 -7.96 -5.91 15.38
CA SER A 94 -7.57 -5.16 16.55
C SER A 94 -8.09 -3.74 16.36
N ASN A 95 -9.31 -3.57 16.86
CA ASN A 95 -10.03 -2.35 17.15
C ASN A 95 -10.80 -1.77 15.97
N ASN A 96 -12.09 -1.57 16.23
CA ASN A 96 -12.89 -0.50 15.66
C ASN A 96 -12.08 0.79 15.54
N VAL A 97 -11.36 0.96 14.44
CA VAL A 97 -11.18 2.30 13.87
C VAL A 97 -12.51 2.59 13.18
N ALA A 98 -13.51 2.86 14.02
CA ALA A 98 -14.60 3.72 13.61
C ALA A 98 -13.92 4.96 13.03
N ALA A 99 -14.02 5.13 11.71
CA ALA A 99 -13.90 6.36 10.95
C ALA A 99 -13.40 7.61 11.73
N GLU A 100 -12.19 7.57 12.26
CA GLU A 100 -11.57 8.73 12.88
C GLU A 100 -10.10 8.70 12.51
N LYS A 101 -9.73 9.76 11.78
CA LYS A 101 -8.37 10.18 11.45
C LYS A 101 -7.81 9.76 10.09
N GLU A 102 -8.56 10.05 9.03
CA GLU A 102 -7.97 10.66 7.82
C GLU A 102 -7.48 12.08 8.17
N SER A 103 -6.50 12.20 9.08
CA SER A 103 -5.73 13.44 9.23
C SER A 103 -4.57 13.34 8.25
N LEU A 104 -4.86 13.59 6.97
CA LEU A 104 -3.82 13.94 6.00
C LEU A 104 -3.09 15.18 6.54
N SER A 105 -1.91 14.96 7.12
CA SER A 105 -0.99 16.04 7.48
C SER A 105 -0.42 16.60 6.18
N VAL A 106 -1.11 17.60 5.64
CA VAL A 106 -0.50 18.51 4.67
C VAL A 106 0.47 19.38 5.46
N THR A 107 1.77 19.26 5.17
CA THR A 107 2.83 20.09 5.74
C THR A 107 2.45 21.57 5.61
N GLY A 108 2.03 22.19 6.71
CA GLY A 108 1.55 23.59 6.77
C GLY A 108 0.13 23.78 7.33
N ALA A 109 -0.67 22.74 7.49
CA ALA A 109 -1.99 22.82 8.13
C ALA A 109 -1.86 22.72 9.66
N SER A 110 -1.99 23.85 10.36
CA SER A 110 -2.03 23.90 11.82
C SER A 110 -3.26 23.14 12.34
N LEU A 111 -3.04 21.95 12.91
CA LEU A 111 -4.08 21.07 13.47
C LEU A 111 -4.78 21.64 14.72
N ALA A 112 -4.30 22.77 15.26
CA ALA A 112 -4.88 23.43 16.42
C ALA A 112 -5.90 24.53 16.06
N ALA A 113 -6.00 24.89 14.78
CA ALA A 113 -6.73 26.05 14.32
C ALA A 113 -7.99 25.62 13.54
N HIS A 114 -9.14 25.61 14.21
CA HIS A 114 -10.42 25.33 13.55
C HIS A 114 -10.93 26.59 12.80
N PRO A 115 -11.41 26.47 11.55
CA PRO A 115 -12.06 27.57 10.84
C PRO A 115 -13.43 27.88 11.47
N LEU A 116 -13.91 29.12 11.29
CA LEU A 116 -15.28 29.48 11.66
C LEU A 116 -16.26 28.80 10.69
N VAL A 117 -17.26 28.08 11.20
CA VAL A 117 -18.24 27.38 10.36
C VAL A 117 -19.56 28.15 10.33
N ILE A 118 -20.10 28.33 9.13
CA ILE A 118 -21.37 29.00 8.86
C ILE A 118 -22.26 28.04 8.09
N VAL A 119 -23.41 27.72 8.66
CA VAL A 119 -24.38 26.75 8.11
C VAL A 119 -25.64 27.50 7.73
N ASP A 120 -26.01 27.49 6.45
CA ASP A 120 -27.20 28.19 5.93
C ASP A 120 -27.29 29.66 6.37
N GLY A 121 -26.13 30.34 6.45
CA GLY A 121 -26.02 31.72 6.89
C GLY A 121 -26.00 31.93 8.42
N LYS A 122 -26.12 30.86 9.22
CA LYS A 122 -25.99 30.92 10.69
C LYS A 122 -24.57 30.59 11.12
N GLU A 123 -23.95 31.51 11.84
CA GLU A 123 -22.60 31.32 12.40
C GLU A 123 -22.64 30.39 13.61
N ILE A 124 -21.69 29.44 13.67
CA ILE A 124 -21.45 28.58 14.82
C ILE A 124 -20.09 29.00 15.43
N PRO A 125 -20.09 29.87 16.44
CA PRO A 125 -18.85 30.43 17.00
C PRO A 125 -18.09 29.45 17.91
N ASN A 126 -18.78 28.43 18.44
CA ASN A 126 -18.17 27.45 19.33
C ASN A 126 -17.59 26.29 18.51
N ALA A 127 -16.28 26.05 18.69
CA ALA A 127 -15.56 25.01 17.96
C ALA A 127 -16.11 23.61 18.25
N ASP A 128 -16.54 23.34 19.48
CA ASP A 128 -17.08 22.04 19.88
C ASP A 128 -18.43 21.77 19.21
N GLU A 129 -19.29 22.79 19.12
CA GLU A 129 -20.58 22.69 18.44
C GLU A 129 -20.41 22.54 16.93
N ALA A 130 -19.46 23.26 16.34
CA ALA A 130 -19.13 23.12 14.93
C ALA A 130 -18.62 21.70 14.61
N ALA A 131 -17.76 21.14 15.47
CA ALA A 131 -17.26 19.78 15.33
C ALA A 131 -18.39 18.74 15.46
N GLN A 132 -19.28 18.91 16.45
CA GLN A 132 -20.45 18.03 16.61
C GLN A 132 -21.41 18.11 15.43
N PHE A 133 -21.59 19.31 14.87
CA PHE A 133 -22.40 19.50 13.67
C PHE A 133 -21.77 18.79 12.46
N MET A 134 -20.47 18.96 12.25
CA MET A 134 -19.72 18.26 11.20
C MET A 134 -19.74 16.74 11.35
N LYS A 135 -19.75 16.22 12.58
CA LYS A 135 -19.91 14.76 12.82
C LYS A 135 -21.31 14.24 12.49
N LYS A 136 -22.35 15.06 12.60
CA LYS A 136 -23.75 14.70 12.30
C LYS A 136 -24.14 14.95 10.83
N LEU A 137 -23.31 15.69 10.10
CA LEU A 137 -23.51 16.01 8.70
C LEU A 137 -23.27 14.77 7.83
N LEU A 138 -24.30 14.37 7.09
CA LEU A 138 -24.17 13.36 6.03
C LEU A 138 -23.93 14.05 4.69
N PRO A 139 -23.05 13.52 3.81
CA PRO A 139 -22.74 14.12 2.51
C PRO A 139 -23.96 14.33 1.63
N GLU A 140 -24.98 13.48 1.77
CA GLU A 140 -26.23 13.57 1.03
C GLU A 140 -27.03 14.86 1.31
N ASN A 141 -26.89 15.42 2.52
CA ASN A 141 -27.62 16.62 2.96
C ASN A 141 -26.89 17.91 2.61
N ILE A 142 -25.67 17.84 2.08
CA ILE A 142 -24.87 19.00 1.72
C ILE A 142 -25.20 19.42 0.28
N GLN A 143 -25.61 20.67 0.11
CA GLN A 143 -25.78 21.28 -1.21
C GLN A 143 -24.44 21.80 -1.74
N SER A 144 -23.71 22.57 -0.93
CA SER A 144 -22.41 23.13 -1.32
C SER A 144 -21.54 23.46 -0.11
N VAL A 145 -20.23 23.40 -0.32
CA VAL A 145 -19.21 23.81 0.66
C VAL A 145 -18.29 24.82 0.01
N THR A 146 -18.15 25.99 0.63
CA THR A 146 -17.26 27.08 0.15
C THR A 146 -16.30 27.49 1.25
N VAL A 147 -15.02 27.67 0.91
CA VAL A 147 -13.99 28.12 1.86
C VAL A 147 -13.58 29.55 1.52
N LEU A 148 -13.63 30.43 2.51
CA LEU A 148 -13.11 31.79 2.46
C LEU A 148 -11.79 31.85 3.21
N LYS A 149 -10.73 32.30 2.52
CA LYS A 149 -9.35 32.31 3.02
C LYS A 149 -9.00 33.62 3.74
N ASP A 150 -7.95 33.57 4.54
CA ASP A 150 -7.52 34.54 5.56
C ASP A 150 -7.71 36.03 5.23
N PRO A 151 -7.17 36.59 4.12
CA PRO A 151 -7.32 38.03 3.90
C PRO A 151 -8.79 38.46 3.69
N ALA A 152 -9.61 37.61 3.07
CA ALA A 152 -11.02 37.90 2.86
C ALA A 152 -11.90 37.53 4.06
N ALA A 153 -11.51 36.49 4.80
CA ALA A 153 -12.18 36.04 6.02
C ALA A 153 -12.00 37.04 7.17
N LEU A 154 -10.78 37.54 7.37
CA LEU A 154 -10.46 38.54 8.39
C LEU A 154 -11.22 39.84 8.16
N ALA A 155 -11.37 40.27 6.90
CA ALA A 155 -12.11 41.48 6.54
C ALA A 155 -13.61 41.39 6.85
N LYS A 156 -14.22 40.20 6.76
CA LYS A 156 -15.66 40.01 7.00
C LYS A 156 -16.00 39.59 8.44
N TYR A 157 -15.16 38.76 9.06
CA TYR A 157 -15.45 38.09 10.33
C TYR A 157 -14.46 38.43 11.45
N GLY A 158 -13.50 39.32 11.18
CA GLY A 158 -12.51 39.76 12.16
C GLY A 158 -11.69 38.60 12.72
N ASP A 159 -11.37 38.67 14.01
CA ASP A 159 -10.52 37.67 14.68
C ASP A 159 -11.06 36.24 14.61
N LYS A 160 -12.37 36.06 14.42
CA LYS A 160 -13.00 34.74 14.29
C LYS A 160 -12.65 34.06 12.95
N GLY A 161 -12.38 34.84 11.92
CA GLY A 161 -12.00 34.35 10.59
C GLY A 161 -10.49 34.18 10.38
N LYS A 162 -9.67 34.32 11.43
CA LYS A 162 -8.19 34.19 11.36
C LYS A 162 -7.71 32.88 10.75
N ASN A 163 -8.50 31.83 10.91
CA ASN A 163 -8.20 30.48 10.41
C ASN A 163 -9.05 30.11 9.19
N GLY A 164 -9.62 31.12 8.51
CA GLY A 164 -10.58 30.94 7.43
C GLY A 164 -12.01 30.72 7.91
N VAL A 165 -12.94 30.74 6.95
CA VAL A 165 -14.38 30.56 7.18
C VAL A 165 -14.91 29.51 6.21
N LEU A 166 -15.64 28.53 6.75
CA LEU A 166 -16.27 27.45 5.99
C LEU A 166 -17.78 27.71 5.90
N PHE A 167 -18.28 27.90 4.69
CA PHE A 167 -19.71 28.01 4.41
C PHE A 167 -20.24 26.66 3.95
N ILE A 168 -21.25 26.16 4.65
CA ILE A 168 -21.96 24.93 4.30
C ILE A 168 -23.41 25.32 4.04
N ASN A 169 -23.88 25.08 2.81
CA ASN A 169 -25.31 25.16 2.50
C ASN A 169 -25.88 23.75 2.46
N LEU A 170 -26.98 23.52 3.16
CA LEU A 170 -27.69 22.25 3.14
C LEU A 170 -28.69 22.20 1.97
N LYS A 171 -29.02 20.98 1.54
CA LYS A 171 -30.15 20.78 0.64
C LYS A 171 -31.44 21.08 1.41
N LYS A 172 -32.32 21.86 0.79
CA LYS A 172 -33.69 22.08 1.26
C LYS A 172 -34.60 20.96 0.81
#